data_AF-A0A1R7QHU5-F1
#
_entry.id   AF-A0A1R7QHU5-F1
#
_cell.length_a   1.000
_cell.length_b   1.000
_cell.length_c   1.000
_cell.angle_alpha   90.00
_cell.angle_beta   90.00
_cell.angle_gamma   90.00
#
_symmetry.space_group_name_H-M   'P 1'
#
loop_
_entity.id
_entity.type
_entity.pdbx_description
1 polymer ?
#
loop_
_entity_poly.entity_id
_entity_poly.type
_entity_poly.pdbx_seq_one_letter_code
_entity_poly.pdbx_strand_id
1 'polypeptide(L)'
;MSYIIAFVSYSNFNNNEYPVQCFRTDLVRNDEVIIRRADGKLRTAKVLRLEYLNWDCQSFIQCKRSECYFDSVGNLCLPSRSALIVGIATAENFIKKLQDCGWIPLNSHRNTYRKIFAKTNDSQLAYISIRKNGVDIQLLPITEAKLPIKPYSLYDSSFSLGRVVRHSLAHTTFNLYEGLLRFSDSFINNEINLDRYFIPQGEKDKRNDVLKEEAALRKNMKDPDDYGISDIYDALSCGDGQPVYLSDGIWITSSGEMYD
;
A
#
# COMPACT_ATOMS: atom_id res chain seq x y z
N MET A 1 0.02 -7.44 2.86
CA MET A 1 0.19 -6.19 2.08
C MET A 1 1.16 -5.25 2.76
N SER A 2 2.25 -4.92 2.08
CA SER A 2 3.14 -3.83 2.48
C SER A 2 3.00 -2.65 1.53
N TYR A 3 3.15 -1.45 2.10
CA TYR A 3 3.26 -0.21 1.37
C TYR A 3 4.63 -0.08 0.67
N ILE A 4 5.69 -0.57 1.32
CA ILE A 4 7.07 -0.53 0.83
C ILE A 4 7.37 -1.84 0.11
N ILE A 5 7.79 -1.76 -1.14
CA ILE A 5 8.18 -2.88 -1.99
C ILE A 5 9.67 -2.78 -2.27
N ALA A 6 10.41 -3.83 -1.93
CA ALA A 6 11.79 -3.97 -2.31
C ALA A 6 11.86 -4.77 -3.60
N PHE A 7 12.61 -4.26 -4.57
CA PHE A 7 13.00 -5.06 -5.71
C PHE A 7 14.38 -5.66 -5.48
N VAL A 8 14.49 -6.97 -5.67
CA VAL A 8 15.66 -7.73 -5.25
C VAL A 8 16.18 -8.65 -6.35
N SER A 9 17.48 -8.93 -6.31
CA SER A 9 18.12 -9.96 -7.14
C SER A 9 18.61 -11.09 -6.23
N TYR A 10 18.19 -12.32 -6.53
CA TYR A 10 18.61 -13.49 -5.78
C TYR A 10 20.03 -13.90 -6.16
N SER A 11 20.86 -14.26 -5.19
CA SER A 11 22.28 -14.62 -5.41
C SER A 11 22.48 -15.80 -6.37
N ASN A 12 21.47 -16.65 -6.54
CA ASN A 12 21.53 -17.85 -7.38
C ASN A 12 20.94 -17.67 -8.79
N PHE A 13 20.35 -16.51 -9.09
CA PHE A 13 19.68 -16.25 -10.37
C PHE A 13 20.23 -14.94 -10.96
N ASN A 14 20.99 -15.03 -12.05
CA ASN A 14 21.56 -13.84 -12.67
C ASN A 14 20.47 -13.01 -13.37
N ASN A 15 20.53 -11.69 -13.14
CA ASN A 15 19.84 -10.60 -13.84
C ASN A 15 18.32 -10.44 -13.73
N ASN A 16 17.61 -11.32 -13.03
CA ASN A 16 16.17 -11.09 -12.82
C ASN A 16 15.90 -10.30 -11.54
N GLU A 17 14.94 -9.37 -11.66
CA GLU A 17 14.46 -8.53 -10.59
C GLU A 17 13.09 -9.01 -10.10
N TYR A 18 12.93 -9.12 -8.78
CA TYR A 18 11.71 -9.64 -8.17
C TYR A 18 11.16 -8.69 -7.10
N PRO A 19 9.87 -8.32 -7.14
CA PRO A 19 9.25 -7.51 -6.11
C PRO A 19 8.92 -8.34 -4.87
N VAL A 20 9.28 -7.85 -3.69
CA VAL A 20 8.97 -8.46 -2.40
C VAL A 20 8.48 -7.41 -1.40
N GLN A 21 7.63 -7.81 -0.47
CA GLN A 21 7.17 -6.93 0.60
C GLN A 21 8.32 -6.59 1.54
N CYS A 22 8.44 -5.31 1.86
CA CYS A 22 9.39 -4.80 2.83
C CYS A 22 8.62 -4.16 3.99
N PHE A 23 8.91 -4.56 5.22
CA PHE A 23 8.33 -3.96 6.43
C PHE A 23 9.36 -3.15 7.21
N ARG A 24 10.44 -2.73 6.55
CA ARG A 24 11.62 -2.15 7.17
C ARG A 24 11.99 -0.84 6.48
N THR A 25 12.19 0.18 7.28
CA THR A 25 12.61 1.53 6.82
C THR A 25 14.11 1.72 6.85
N ASP A 26 14.85 0.80 7.49
CA ASP A 26 16.30 0.83 7.65
C ASP A 26 17.07 0.14 6.51
N LEU A 27 16.36 -0.39 5.50
CA LEU A 27 16.98 -1.02 4.33
C LEU A 27 17.35 0.03 3.29
N VAL A 28 18.48 -0.19 2.62
CA VAL A 28 18.96 0.64 1.51
C VAL A 28 19.38 -0.20 0.32
N ARG A 29 19.63 0.47 -0.82
CA ARG A 29 20.17 -0.19 -2.01
C ARG A 29 21.50 -0.88 -1.67
N ASN A 30 21.69 -2.06 -2.24
CA ASN A 30 22.80 -2.99 -2.04
C ASN A 30 22.83 -3.76 -0.71
N ASP A 31 21.86 -3.55 0.19
CA ASP A 31 21.75 -4.40 1.38
C ASP A 31 21.51 -5.86 1.00
N GLU A 32 22.23 -6.76 1.66
CA GLU A 32 21.96 -8.19 1.59
C GLU A 32 20.88 -8.57 2.60
N VAL A 33 19.88 -9.30 2.13
CA VAL A 33 18.69 -9.64 2.91
C VAL A 33 18.33 -11.11 2.75
N ILE A 34 17.62 -11.62 3.75
CA ILE A 34 16.98 -12.93 3.70
C ILE A 34 15.50 -12.73 3.38
N ILE A 35 15.03 -13.42 2.34
CA ILE A 35 13.65 -13.37 1.87
C ILE A 35 12.99 -14.70 2.17
N ARG A 36 11.77 -14.65 2.71
CA ARG A 36 10.87 -15.79 2.72
C ARG A 36 9.99 -15.73 1.47
N ARG A 37 10.12 -16.75 0.63
CA ARG A 37 9.31 -16.90 -0.60
C ARG A 37 7.94 -17.52 -0.28
N ALA A 38 7.06 -17.51 -1.28
CA ALA A 38 5.73 -18.14 -1.21
C ALA A 38 5.79 -19.65 -0.87
N ASP A 39 6.87 -20.33 -1.29
CA ASP A 39 7.13 -21.75 -0.97
C ASP A 39 7.64 -21.98 0.47
N GLY A 40 7.72 -20.92 1.28
CA GLY A 40 8.24 -20.95 2.64
C GLY A 40 9.77 -21.01 2.74
N LYS A 41 10.49 -21.16 1.62
CA LYS A 41 11.95 -21.29 1.64
C LYS A 41 12.62 -19.93 1.84
N LEU A 42 13.73 -19.96 2.57
CA LEU A 42 14.59 -18.80 2.78
C LEU A 42 15.63 -18.72 1.68
N ARG A 43 15.81 -17.52 1.12
CA ARG A 43 16.84 -17.24 0.11
C ARG A 43 17.53 -15.92 0.41
N THR A 44 18.84 -15.89 0.15
CA THR A 44 19.61 -14.65 0.17
C THR A 44 19.37 -13.89 -1.13
N ALA A 45 19.20 -12.58 -1.01
CA ALA A 45 19.07 -11.68 -2.14
C ALA A 45 19.72 -10.33 -1.79
N LYS A 46 19.95 -9.53 -2.83
CA LYS A 46 20.45 -8.17 -2.72
C LYS A 46 19.36 -7.18 -3.12
N VAL A 47 19.17 -6.14 -2.30
CA VAL A 47 18.21 -5.07 -2.59
C VAL A 47 18.73 -4.20 -3.74
N LEU A 48 17.99 -4.12 -4.83
CA LEU A 48 18.31 -3.27 -5.98
C LEU A 48 17.74 -1.86 -5.80
N ARG A 49 16.48 -1.78 -5.38
CA ARG A 49 15.80 -0.52 -5.06
C ARG A 49 14.60 -0.76 -4.15
N LEU A 50 14.12 0.32 -3.56
CA LEU A 50 12.92 0.36 -2.72
C LEU A 50 11.95 1.35 -3.35
N GLU A 51 10.69 0.93 -3.48
CA GLU A 51 9.62 1.74 -4.02
C GLU A 51 8.38 1.64 -3.14
N TYR A 52 7.52 2.63 -3.24
CA TYR A 52 6.33 2.76 -2.42
C TYR A 52 5.10 2.44 -3.26
N LEU A 53 4.82 1.16 -3.52
CA LEU A 53 3.82 0.75 -4.51
C LEU A 53 2.50 0.23 -3.90
N ASN A 54 2.49 -0.08 -2.60
CA ASN A 54 1.32 -0.66 -1.93
C ASN A 54 0.78 -1.94 -2.60
N TRP A 55 1.69 -2.82 -2.99
CA TRP A 55 1.43 -4.12 -3.62
C TRP A 55 1.29 -5.25 -2.59
N ASP A 56 0.58 -6.30 -2.99
CA ASP A 56 0.44 -7.51 -2.19
C ASP A 56 1.31 -8.64 -2.77
N CYS A 57 2.62 -8.57 -2.55
CA CYS A 57 3.54 -9.64 -2.95
C CYS A 57 3.45 -10.84 -1.99
N GLN A 58 3.57 -12.05 -2.54
CA GLN A 58 3.57 -13.30 -1.74
C GLN A 58 4.89 -13.54 -0.98
N SER A 59 5.98 -12.89 -1.39
CA SER A 59 7.30 -13.00 -0.77
C SER A 59 7.63 -11.73 0.01
N PHE A 60 8.38 -11.86 1.10
CA PHE A 60 8.72 -10.73 1.97
C PHE A 60 10.11 -10.86 2.60
N ILE A 61 10.70 -9.71 2.95
CA ILE A 61 12.00 -9.64 3.64
C ILE A 61 11.83 -10.00 5.12
N GLN A 62 12.69 -10.91 5.59
CA GLN A 62 12.72 -11.41 6.97
C GLN A 62 13.72 -10.65 7.85
N CYS A 63 15.00 -10.65 7.45
CA CYS A 63 16.11 -10.02 8.17
C CYS A 63 17.14 -9.46 7.17
N LYS A 64 17.99 -8.54 7.64
CA LYS A 64 19.26 -8.27 6.96
C LYS A 64 20.15 -9.50 7.09
N ARG A 65 20.92 -9.83 6.06
CA ARG A 65 21.82 -11.00 6.04
C ARG A 65 22.79 -11.01 7.23
N SER A 66 23.25 -9.84 7.66
CA SER A 66 24.14 -9.64 8.81
C SER A 66 23.50 -9.96 10.16
N GLU A 67 22.18 -10.01 10.25
CA GLU A 67 21.46 -10.35 11.49
C GLU A 67 21.29 -11.86 11.66
N CYS A 68 21.51 -12.64 10.60
CA CYS A 68 21.22 -14.07 10.56
C CYS A 68 22.55 -14.87 10.57
N TYR A 69 22.56 -16.01 11.26
CA TYR A 69 23.75 -16.85 11.46
C TYR A 69 23.55 -18.25 10.86
N PHE A 70 24.63 -19.01 10.68
CA PHE A 70 24.53 -20.42 10.31
C PHE A 70 24.62 -21.28 11.57
N ASP A 71 23.79 -22.31 11.67
CA ASP A 71 23.97 -23.34 12.69
C ASP A 71 25.21 -24.21 12.41
N SER A 72 25.52 -25.10 13.35
CA SER A 72 26.63 -26.06 13.24
C SER A 72 26.48 -27.07 12.08
N VAL A 73 25.30 -27.12 11.45
CA VAL A 73 24.96 -28.00 10.31
C VAL A 73 24.97 -27.22 8.98
N GLY A 74 25.23 -25.91 9.02
CA GLY A 74 25.26 -25.02 7.85
C GLY A 74 23.89 -24.49 7.42
N ASN A 75 22.82 -24.70 8.20
CA ASN A 75 21.52 -24.12 7.90
C ASN A 75 21.47 -22.65 8.31
N LEU A 76 20.79 -21.85 7.49
CA LEU A 76 20.55 -20.45 7.80
C LEU A 76 19.51 -20.31 8.91
N CYS A 77 19.95 -19.84 10.08
CA CYS A 77 19.07 -19.55 11.21
C CYS A 77 18.67 -18.08 11.21
N LEU A 78 17.35 -17.86 11.26
CA LEU A 78 16.79 -16.54 11.49
C LEU A 78 17.06 -16.14 12.95
N PRO A 79 17.47 -14.90 13.21
CA PRO A 79 17.62 -14.39 14.57
C PRO A 79 16.28 -14.46 15.33
N SER A 80 16.31 -15.04 16.53
CA SER A 80 15.15 -15.16 17.41
C SER A 80 14.52 -13.81 17.82
N ARG A 81 15.25 -12.70 17.59
CA ARG A 81 14.86 -11.33 17.97
C ARG A 81 14.93 -10.30 16.83
N SER A 82 15.14 -10.69 15.57
CA SER A 82 15.11 -9.65 14.52
C SER A 82 13.69 -9.15 14.33
N ALA A 83 13.56 -7.83 14.36
CA ALA A 83 12.31 -7.17 14.09
C ALA A 83 12.00 -7.31 12.59
N LEU A 84 10.96 -8.09 12.29
CA LEU A 84 10.38 -8.15 10.94
C LEU A 84 9.93 -6.75 10.48
N ILE A 85 9.44 -5.96 11.43
CA ILE A 85 8.94 -4.60 11.19
C ILE A 85 9.87 -3.61 11.89
N VAL A 86 10.49 -2.71 11.11
CA VAL A 86 11.40 -1.66 11.60
C VAL A 86 10.94 -0.28 11.13
N GLY A 87 10.75 0.62 12.09
CA GLY A 87 10.22 1.97 11.87
C GLY A 87 8.73 1.99 11.49
N ILE A 88 8.30 3.05 10.81
CA ILE A 88 6.89 3.28 10.46
C ILE A 88 6.59 2.73 9.07
N ALA A 89 6.68 1.41 8.93
CA ALA A 89 6.48 0.72 7.66
C ALA A 89 5.03 0.25 7.41
N THR A 90 4.20 0.24 8.45
CA THR A 90 2.82 -0.28 8.39
C THR A 90 1.81 0.73 8.90
N ALA A 91 0.55 0.58 8.47
CA ALA A 91 -0.55 1.40 8.95
C ALA A 91 -0.77 1.21 10.46
N GLU A 92 -0.56 0.00 10.97
CA GLU A 92 -0.71 -0.35 12.38
C GLU A 92 0.32 0.39 13.25
N ASN A 93 1.58 0.44 12.82
CA ASN A 93 2.62 1.22 13.50
C ASN A 93 2.32 2.72 13.48
N PHE A 94 1.86 3.22 12.34
CA PHE A 94 1.45 4.62 12.19
C PHE A 94 0.28 4.97 13.13
N ILE A 95 -0.76 4.12 13.17
CA ILE A 95 -1.91 4.26 14.07
C ILE A 95 -1.46 4.31 15.53
N LYS A 96 -0.60 3.37 15.93
CA LYS A 96 -0.09 3.33 17.31
C LYS A 96 0.64 4.63 17.66
N LYS A 97 1.49 5.12 16.76
CA LYS A 97 2.20 6.39 16.97
C LYS A 97 1.28 7.60 17.06
N LEU A 98 0.23 7.69 16.24
CA LEU A 98 -0.76 8.76 16.39
C LEU A 98 -1.44 8.72 17.76
N GLN A 99 -1.82 7.53 18.24
CA GLN A 99 -2.39 7.36 19.58
C GLN A 99 -1.42 7.77 20.68
N ASP A 100 -0.14 7.39 20.56
CA ASP A 100 0.93 7.80 21.48
C ASP A 100 1.11 9.34 21.49
N CYS A 101 0.93 10.02 20.35
CA CYS A 101 0.92 11.48 20.23
C CYS A 101 -0.41 12.13 20.71
N GLY A 102 -1.31 11.35 21.29
CA GLY A 102 -2.57 11.81 21.86
C GLY A 102 -3.62 12.22 20.82
N TRP A 103 -3.55 11.69 19.60
CA TRP A 103 -4.67 11.79 18.66
C TRP A 103 -5.83 10.92 19.11
N ILE A 104 -7.04 11.48 19.04
CA ILE A 104 -8.26 10.83 19.53
C ILE A 104 -8.88 10.00 18.40
N PRO A 105 -9.06 8.68 18.56
CA PRO A 105 -9.69 7.85 17.56
C PRO A 105 -11.19 8.17 17.46
N LEU A 106 -11.74 8.14 16.25
CA LEU A 106 -13.14 8.33 15.93
C LEU A 106 -13.68 7.16 15.10
N ASN A 107 -15.00 6.97 15.17
CA ASN A 107 -15.71 5.99 14.36
C ASN A 107 -16.13 6.62 13.02
N SER A 108 -16.07 5.84 11.93
CA SER A 108 -16.57 6.27 10.62
C SER A 108 -17.83 5.49 10.26
N HIS A 109 -18.85 6.18 9.73
CA HIS A 109 -19.97 5.52 9.05
C HIS A 109 -19.58 4.92 7.70
N ARG A 110 -18.47 5.39 7.11
CA ARG A 110 -18.07 5.02 5.75
C ARG A 110 -17.07 3.89 5.81
N ASN A 111 -17.41 2.76 5.17
CA ASN A 111 -16.52 1.61 5.01
C ASN A 111 -15.20 1.93 4.27
N THR A 112 -15.12 3.11 3.63
CA THR A 112 -13.89 3.62 3.00
C THR A 112 -12.76 3.85 4.01
N TYR A 113 -13.09 4.31 5.22
CA TYR A 113 -12.11 4.69 6.24
C TYR A 113 -11.98 3.59 7.27
N ARG A 114 -10.77 3.07 7.43
CA ARG A 114 -10.46 2.05 8.42
C ARG A 114 -10.41 2.64 9.83
N LYS A 115 -9.81 3.82 9.95
CA LYS A 115 -9.73 4.60 11.19
C LYS A 115 -9.69 6.09 10.86
N ILE A 116 -10.25 6.90 11.74
CA ILE A 116 -10.17 8.36 11.69
C ILE A 116 -9.63 8.82 13.04
N PHE A 117 -8.73 9.79 13.00
CA PHE A 117 -8.14 10.42 14.18
C PHE A 117 -8.43 11.91 14.14
N ALA A 118 -8.65 12.49 15.31
CA ALA A 118 -8.87 13.92 15.47
C ALA A 118 -7.93 14.48 16.54
N LYS A 119 -7.49 15.72 16.32
CA LYS A 119 -6.69 16.49 17.27
C LYS A 119 -7.02 17.96 17.12
N THR A 120 -7.12 18.68 18.22
CA THR A 120 -7.14 20.14 18.23
C THR A 120 -5.81 20.69 18.67
N ASN A 121 -5.46 21.85 18.12
CA ASN A 121 -4.42 22.73 18.65
C ASN A 121 -5.08 24.04 19.10
N ASP A 122 -4.34 25.15 19.19
CA ASP A 122 -4.89 26.40 19.71
C ASP A 122 -5.78 27.15 18.71
N SER A 123 -5.71 26.79 17.43
CA SER A 123 -6.36 27.54 16.34
C SER A 123 -7.27 26.69 15.46
N GLN A 124 -7.00 25.39 15.35
CA GLN A 124 -7.56 24.52 14.35
C GLN A 124 -7.85 23.12 14.90
N LEU A 125 -8.71 22.41 14.18
CA LEU A 125 -9.06 21.01 14.37
C LEU A 125 -8.59 20.24 13.14
N ALA A 126 -7.75 19.23 13.35
CA ALA A 126 -7.25 18.35 12.32
C ALA A 126 -7.92 16.98 12.40
N TYR A 127 -8.16 16.40 11.22
CA TYR A 127 -8.51 14.99 11.07
C TYR A 127 -7.49 14.28 10.18
N ILE A 128 -7.10 13.08 10.58
CA ILE A 128 -6.30 12.15 9.76
C ILE A 128 -7.17 10.90 9.53
N SER A 129 -7.55 10.68 8.28
CA SER A 129 -8.45 9.60 7.87
C SER A 129 -7.68 8.54 7.08
N ILE A 130 -7.54 7.33 7.64
CA ILE A 130 -6.75 6.25 7.06
C ILE A 130 -7.64 5.35 6.19
N ARG A 131 -7.32 5.26 4.90
CA ARG A 131 -7.99 4.43 3.89
C ARG A 131 -7.21 3.14 3.65
N LYS A 132 -7.78 2.20 2.88
CA LYS A 132 -7.05 1.01 2.41
C LYS A 132 -5.82 1.36 1.55
N ASN A 133 -5.90 2.42 0.74
CA ASN A 133 -4.89 2.78 -0.28
C ASN A 133 -4.31 4.19 -0.11
N GLY A 134 -4.47 4.82 1.05
CA GLY A 134 -4.10 6.22 1.23
C GLY A 134 -4.48 6.77 2.58
N VAL A 135 -4.12 8.02 2.81
CA VAL A 135 -4.47 8.78 4.01
C VAL A 135 -4.92 10.16 3.59
N ASP A 136 -6.01 10.63 4.16
CA ASP A 136 -6.55 11.96 3.89
C ASP A 136 -6.35 12.83 5.14
N ILE A 137 -5.99 14.10 4.94
CA ILE A 137 -5.89 15.10 6.02
C ILE A 137 -6.96 16.16 5.79
N GLN A 138 -7.62 16.59 6.86
CA GLN A 138 -8.54 17.72 6.85
C GLN A 138 -8.21 18.67 8.00
N LEU A 139 -8.16 19.97 7.71
CA LEU A 139 -8.10 21.05 8.70
C LEU A 139 -9.38 21.86 8.68
N LEU A 140 -9.92 22.12 9.86
CA LEU A 140 -11.10 22.92 10.10
C LEU A 140 -10.79 24.01 11.14
N PRO A 141 -11.44 25.18 11.07
CA PRO A 141 -11.42 26.11 12.18
C PRO A 141 -12.09 25.48 13.40
N ILE A 142 -11.62 25.83 14.60
CA ILE A 142 -12.25 25.39 15.85
C ILE A 142 -13.62 26.08 15.97
N THR A 143 -14.65 25.28 16.23
CA THR A 143 -15.97 25.77 16.62
C THR A 143 -16.38 25.08 17.92
N GLU A 144 -17.00 25.81 18.84
CA GLU A 144 -17.39 25.28 20.17
C GLU A 144 -18.25 24.02 20.04
N ALA A 145 -19.11 23.93 19.02
CA ALA A 145 -19.95 22.77 18.75
C ALA A 145 -19.16 21.45 18.49
N LYS A 146 -17.87 21.53 18.17
CA LYS A 146 -17.00 20.36 17.90
C LYS A 146 -16.09 19.99 19.07
N LEU A 147 -16.19 20.71 20.18
CA LEU A 147 -15.39 20.50 21.39
C LEU A 147 -16.28 20.11 22.59
N PRO A 148 -15.78 19.27 23.51
CA PRO A 148 -14.56 18.46 23.41
C PRO A 148 -14.76 17.29 22.44
N ILE A 149 -13.68 16.88 21.75
CA ILE A 149 -13.71 15.68 20.92
C ILE A 149 -13.88 14.45 21.83
N LYS A 150 -14.96 13.70 21.64
CA LYS A 150 -15.21 12.47 22.40
C LYS A 150 -14.54 11.28 21.70
N PRO A 151 -13.72 10.47 22.40
CA PRO A 151 -13.17 9.24 21.84
C PRO A 151 -14.26 8.34 21.30
N TYR A 152 -14.03 7.77 20.12
CA TYR A 152 -14.95 6.89 19.40
C TYR A 152 -16.31 7.51 19.07
N SER A 153 -16.45 8.85 19.11
CA SER A 153 -17.62 9.50 18.54
C SER A 153 -17.63 9.35 17.02
N LEU A 154 -18.81 9.51 16.43
CA LEU A 154 -18.98 9.42 14.99
C LEU A 154 -18.37 10.65 14.30
N TYR A 155 -17.58 10.39 13.26
CA TYR A 155 -17.08 11.40 12.35
C TYR A 155 -18.18 11.81 11.36
N ASP A 156 -18.54 13.09 11.36
CA ASP A 156 -19.62 13.65 10.53
C ASP A 156 -19.20 14.90 9.74
N SER A 157 -17.89 15.20 9.62
CA SER A 157 -17.46 16.35 8.81
C SER A 157 -17.44 16.03 7.32
N SER A 158 -18.05 16.93 6.53
CA SER A 158 -17.92 16.93 5.09
C SER A 158 -16.51 17.34 4.65
N PHE A 159 -15.98 16.70 3.61
CA PHE A 159 -14.73 17.11 2.95
C PHE A 159 -14.85 18.40 2.13
N SER A 160 -16.07 18.94 1.96
CA SER A 160 -16.25 20.29 1.39
C SER A 160 -15.91 21.41 2.38
N LEU A 161 -15.75 21.08 3.66
CA LEU A 161 -15.46 22.05 4.71
C LEU A 161 -13.96 22.12 4.98
N GLY A 162 -13.46 23.36 5.09
CA GLY A 162 -12.06 23.66 5.36
C GLY A 162 -11.10 23.13 4.30
N ARG A 163 -9.88 22.84 4.73
CA ARG A 163 -8.78 22.47 3.83
C ARG A 163 -8.56 20.97 3.87
N VAL A 164 -8.54 20.33 2.71
CA VAL A 164 -8.42 18.88 2.59
C VAL A 164 -7.32 18.53 1.59
N VAL A 165 -6.54 17.50 1.92
CA VAL A 165 -5.63 16.84 0.98
C VAL A 165 -5.85 15.33 1.05
N ARG A 166 -5.77 14.67 -0.10
CA ARG A 166 -5.87 13.21 -0.22
C ARG A 166 -4.54 12.68 -0.73
N HIS A 167 -3.87 11.88 0.09
CA HIS A 167 -2.67 11.17 -0.32
C HIS A 167 -3.03 9.74 -0.71
N SER A 168 -2.33 9.23 -1.71
CA SER A 168 -2.34 7.82 -2.05
C SER A 168 -1.03 7.19 -1.57
N LEU A 169 -1.09 5.91 -1.20
CA LEU A 169 0.13 5.20 -0.82
C LEU A 169 0.99 4.93 -2.06
N ALA A 170 0.46 4.41 -3.15
CA ALA A 170 1.30 4.07 -4.30
C ALA A 170 2.02 5.30 -4.89
N HIS A 171 3.24 5.12 -5.39
CA HIS A 171 4.06 6.11 -6.10
C HIS A 171 4.44 7.37 -5.32
N THR A 172 4.44 7.30 -3.99
CA THR A 172 5.05 8.36 -3.18
C THR A 172 6.58 8.31 -3.29
N THR A 173 7.25 9.44 -3.18
CA THR A 173 8.72 9.52 -3.26
C THR A 173 9.43 9.27 -1.92
N PHE A 174 8.68 9.25 -0.82
CA PHE A 174 9.18 9.03 0.54
C PHE A 174 8.15 8.25 1.35
N ASN A 175 8.51 7.82 2.56
CA ASN A 175 7.59 7.14 3.47
C ASN A 175 6.47 8.10 3.94
N LEU A 176 5.29 7.96 3.33
CA LEU A 176 4.16 8.83 3.61
C LEU A 176 3.76 8.83 5.09
N TYR A 177 3.82 7.68 5.77
CA TYR A 177 3.45 7.61 7.19
C TYR A 177 4.38 8.45 8.07
N GLU A 178 5.69 8.47 7.79
CA GLU A 178 6.62 9.34 8.51
C GLU A 178 6.37 10.82 8.21
N GLY A 179 6.08 11.17 6.95
CA GLY A 179 5.70 12.54 6.60
C GLY A 179 4.43 13.01 7.31
N LEU A 180 3.45 12.11 7.48
CA LEU A 180 2.21 12.39 8.21
C LEU A 180 2.43 12.49 9.72
N LEU A 181 3.40 11.78 10.29
CA LEU A 181 3.81 12.00 11.69
C LEU A 181 4.48 13.36 11.85
N ARG A 182 5.32 13.79 10.91
CA ARG A 182 5.88 15.16 10.91
C ARG A 182 4.79 16.21 10.83
N PHE A 183 3.73 15.98 10.04
CA PHE A 183 2.54 16.83 10.05
C PHE A 183 1.89 16.86 11.43
N SER A 184 1.67 15.70 12.05
CA SER A 184 1.12 15.60 13.40
C SER A 184 1.91 16.44 14.40
N ASP A 185 3.23 16.30 14.42
CA ASP A 185 4.09 17.05 15.33
C ASP A 185 4.03 18.55 15.04
N SER A 186 4.09 18.96 13.77
CA SER A 186 3.97 20.37 13.37
C SER A 186 2.62 20.97 13.78
N PHE A 187 1.53 20.20 13.63
CA PHE A 187 0.19 20.62 14.00
C PHE A 187 0.03 20.78 15.51
N ILE A 188 0.52 19.81 16.29
CA ILE A 188 0.52 19.86 17.76
C ILE A 188 1.32 21.05 18.27
N ASN A 189 2.44 21.39 17.62
CA ASN A 189 3.29 22.52 17.97
C ASN A 189 2.77 23.88 17.44
N ASN A 190 1.57 23.94 16.86
CA ASN A 190 0.99 25.15 16.27
C ASN A 190 1.92 25.84 15.23
N GLU A 191 2.63 25.07 14.41
CA GLU A 191 3.44 25.66 13.34
C GLU A 191 2.56 26.41 12.33
N ILE A 192 3.02 27.61 11.92
CA ILE A 192 2.28 28.49 11.02
C ILE A 192 2.17 27.89 9.61
N ASN A 193 3.27 27.31 9.11
CA ASN A 193 3.35 26.81 7.74
C ASN A 193 3.06 25.31 7.66
N LEU A 194 1.78 24.96 7.61
CA LEU A 194 1.32 23.60 7.33
C LEU A 194 1.11 23.35 5.83
N ASP A 195 1.29 24.36 4.96
CA ASP A 195 0.97 24.27 3.52
C ASP A 195 1.72 23.14 2.80
N ARG A 196 2.96 22.91 3.23
CA ARG A 196 3.82 21.82 2.73
C ARG A 196 3.20 20.43 2.83
N TYR A 197 2.27 20.22 3.76
CA TYR A 197 1.59 18.93 3.95
C TYR A 197 0.34 18.79 3.08
N PHE A 198 -0.14 19.87 2.46
CA PHE A 198 -1.36 19.89 1.63
C PHE A 198 -1.09 19.76 0.13
N ILE A 199 0.06 19.19 -0.22
CA ILE A 199 0.40 18.80 -1.58
C ILE A 199 0.11 17.30 -1.70
N PRO A 200 -0.85 16.86 -2.54
CA PRO A 200 -1.16 15.45 -2.74
C PRO A 200 0.11 14.65 -3.05
N GLN A 201 0.22 13.48 -2.43
CA GLN A 201 1.36 12.57 -2.64
C GLN A 201 0.85 11.25 -3.20
N GLY A 202 1.64 10.65 -4.09
CA GLY A 202 1.34 9.37 -4.71
C GLY A 202 0.19 9.40 -5.71
N GLU A 203 -0.12 8.23 -6.25
CA GLU A 203 -1.14 8.02 -7.28
C GLU A 203 -2.14 6.93 -6.88
N LYS A 204 -3.34 7.00 -7.45
CA LYS A 204 -4.36 5.96 -7.24
C LYS A 204 -4.01 4.67 -7.98
N ASP A 205 -3.40 4.80 -9.15
CA ASP A 205 -2.93 3.66 -9.92
C ASP A 205 -1.69 3.07 -9.26
N LYS A 206 -1.73 1.76 -9.00
CA LYS A 206 -0.62 1.07 -8.34
C LYS A 206 0.38 0.51 -9.34
N ARG A 207 0.03 0.44 -10.63
CA ARG A 207 0.88 -0.15 -11.67
C ARG A 207 2.16 0.68 -11.83
N ASN A 208 3.28 0.00 -12.04
CA ASN A 208 4.51 0.66 -12.45
C ASN A 208 4.42 1.07 -13.93
N ASP A 209 5.39 1.85 -14.41
CA ASP A 209 5.35 2.40 -15.78
C ASP A 209 5.32 1.31 -16.84
N VAL A 210 6.03 0.19 -16.64
CA VAL A 210 5.98 -0.98 -17.52
C VAL A 210 4.56 -1.55 -17.64
N LEU A 211 3.88 -1.77 -16.51
CA LEU A 211 2.50 -2.28 -16.52
C LEU A 211 1.49 -1.24 -17.05
N LYS A 212 1.80 0.05 -16.93
CA LYS A 212 0.99 1.13 -17.54
C LYS A 212 1.14 1.09 -19.07
N GLU A 213 2.35 0.91 -19.58
CA GLU A 213 2.64 0.77 -21.01
C GLU A 213 2.01 -0.50 -21.59
N GLU A 214 2.18 -1.65 -20.95
CA GLU A 214 1.53 -2.90 -21.37
C GLU A 214 0.01 -2.76 -21.44
N ALA A 215 -0.60 -2.12 -20.44
CA ALA A 215 -2.04 -1.89 -20.44
C ALA A 215 -2.48 -0.91 -21.54
N ALA A 216 -1.67 0.11 -21.85
CA ALA A 216 -1.93 1.02 -22.95
C ALA A 216 -1.83 0.32 -24.31
N LEU A 217 -0.82 -0.54 -24.49
CA LEU A 217 -0.65 -1.38 -25.68
C LEU A 217 -1.84 -2.33 -25.87
N ARG A 218 -2.28 -3.03 -24.81
CA ARG A 218 -3.48 -3.88 -24.86
C ARG A 218 -4.74 -3.09 -25.21
N LYS A 219 -4.88 -1.86 -24.70
CA LYS A 219 -6.02 -0.99 -25.03
C LYS A 219 -5.99 -0.53 -26.49
N ASN A 220 -4.81 -0.30 -27.05
CA ASN A 220 -4.63 0.11 -28.44
C ASN A 220 -4.74 -1.07 -29.43
N MET A 221 -4.58 -2.32 -28.95
CA MET A 221 -4.74 -3.54 -29.75
C MET A 221 -6.17 -4.09 -29.77
N LYS A 222 -7.09 -3.58 -28.92
CA LYS A 222 -8.49 -4.00 -28.98
C LYS A 222 -9.19 -3.32 -30.15
N ASP A 223 -9.56 -4.12 -31.14
CA ASP A 223 -10.58 -3.74 -32.13
C ASP A 223 -11.88 -3.40 -31.38
N PRO A 224 -12.66 -2.38 -31.80
CA PRO A 224 -13.87 -1.94 -31.08
C PRO A 224 -14.93 -3.03 -30.90
N ASP A 225 -14.87 -4.10 -31.69
CA ASP A 225 -15.81 -5.23 -31.69
C ASP A 225 -15.31 -6.44 -30.88
N ASP A 226 -14.06 -6.46 -30.41
CA ASP A 226 -13.48 -7.56 -29.63
C ASP A 226 -13.67 -7.32 -28.11
N TYR A 227 -14.91 -7.50 -27.66
CA TYR A 227 -15.36 -7.24 -26.30
C TYR A 227 -14.84 -8.25 -25.26
N GLY A 228 -13.56 -8.65 -25.23
CA GLY A 228 -12.97 -9.41 -24.10
C GLY A 228 -13.65 -10.76 -23.78
N ILE A 229 -14.58 -11.22 -24.62
CA ILE A 229 -15.21 -12.54 -24.56
C ILE A 229 -14.18 -13.60 -24.95
N SER A 230 -13.28 -13.26 -25.88
CA SER A 230 -12.08 -14.01 -26.27
C SER A 230 -11.15 -14.26 -25.08
N ASP A 231 -10.89 -13.22 -24.26
CA ASP A 231 -10.07 -13.33 -23.04
C ASP A 231 -10.73 -14.26 -21.99
N ILE A 232 -12.06 -14.21 -21.88
CA ILE A 232 -12.85 -15.07 -20.98
C ILE A 232 -12.87 -16.52 -21.51
N TYR A 233 -13.03 -16.69 -22.82
CA TYR A 233 -12.97 -17.99 -23.48
C TYR A 233 -11.61 -18.64 -23.25
N ASP A 234 -10.51 -17.95 -23.51
CA ASP A 234 -9.16 -18.48 -23.33
C ASP A 234 -8.86 -18.85 -21.88
N ALA A 235 -9.40 -18.09 -20.92
CA ALA A 235 -9.26 -18.39 -19.50
C ALA A 235 -10.02 -19.66 -19.07
N LEU A 236 -11.07 -20.04 -19.80
CA LEU A 236 -11.98 -21.14 -19.43
C LEU A 236 -11.85 -22.38 -20.32
N SER A 237 -11.51 -22.23 -21.59
CA SER A 237 -11.52 -23.30 -22.61
C SER A 237 -10.27 -24.19 -22.59
N CYS A 238 -9.23 -23.81 -21.85
CA CYS A 238 -7.92 -24.48 -21.88
C CYS A 238 -7.34 -24.68 -23.31
N GLY A 239 -7.88 -23.99 -24.32
CA GLY A 239 -7.44 -24.07 -25.72
C GLY A 239 -7.91 -25.30 -26.51
N ASP A 240 -8.97 -26.00 -26.07
CA ASP A 240 -9.49 -27.19 -26.77
C ASP A 240 -10.40 -26.89 -27.98
N GLY A 241 -10.75 -25.61 -28.18
CA GLY A 241 -11.57 -25.15 -29.30
C GLY A 241 -13.05 -25.48 -29.17
N GLN A 242 -13.51 -26.04 -28.04
CA GLN A 242 -14.92 -26.34 -27.79
C GLN A 242 -15.63 -25.13 -27.17
N PRO A 243 -16.96 -24.97 -27.40
CA PRO A 243 -17.73 -23.95 -26.72
C PRO A 243 -17.69 -24.13 -25.19
N VAL A 244 -17.50 -23.03 -24.47
CA VAL A 244 -17.43 -23.00 -23.01
C VAL A 244 -18.77 -22.54 -22.46
N TYR A 245 -19.35 -23.32 -21.56
CA TYR A 245 -20.55 -22.93 -20.82
C TYR A 245 -20.23 -21.91 -19.73
N LEU A 246 -20.96 -20.79 -19.71
CA LEU A 246 -20.86 -19.78 -18.64
C LEU A 246 -21.91 -20.01 -17.56
N SER A 247 -23.18 -19.79 -17.89
CA SER A 247 -24.35 -19.90 -17.00
C SER A 247 -25.64 -19.59 -17.76
N ASP A 248 -26.79 -20.05 -17.26
CA ASP A 248 -28.14 -19.74 -17.77
C ASP A 248 -28.33 -19.97 -19.28
N GLY A 249 -27.86 -21.12 -19.80
CA GLY A 249 -28.00 -21.46 -21.22
C GLY A 249 -26.95 -20.83 -22.13
N ILE A 250 -26.17 -19.86 -21.63
CA ILE A 250 -25.22 -19.10 -22.44
C ILE A 250 -23.91 -19.86 -22.64
N TRP A 251 -23.52 -20.01 -23.90
CA TRP A 251 -22.25 -20.57 -24.36
C TRP A 251 -21.38 -19.51 -25.04
N ILE A 252 -20.07 -19.62 -24.88
CA ILE A 252 -19.08 -18.83 -25.62
C ILE A 252 -18.29 -19.75 -26.56
N THR A 253 -18.16 -19.36 -27.82
CA THR A 253 -17.28 -20.03 -28.80
C THR A 253 -15.86 -19.48 -28.83
N SER A 254 -14.95 -20.22 -29.46
CA SER A 254 -13.60 -19.75 -29.80
C SER A 254 -13.56 -18.52 -30.74
N SER A 255 -14.67 -18.20 -31.41
CA SER A 255 -14.83 -16.97 -32.20
C SER A 255 -15.26 -15.76 -31.36
N GLY A 256 -15.46 -15.92 -30.05
CA GLY A 256 -15.94 -14.86 -29.17
C GLY A 256 -17.45 -14.59 -29.31
N GLU A 257 -18.19 -15.47 -29.98
CA GLU A 257 -19.64 -15.35 -30.14
C GLU A 257 -20.35 -15.98 -28.95
N MET A 258 -21.43 -15.32 -28.50
CA MET A 258 -22.32 -15.83 -27.45
C MET A 258 -23.62 -16.33 -28.08
N TYR A 259 -24.07 -17.50 -27.68
CA TYR A 259 -25.38 -18.04 -28.06
C TYR A 259 -26.07 -18.68 -26.85
N ASP A 260 -27.40 -18.71 -26.92
CA ASP A 260 -28.32 -19.29 -25.94
C ASP A 260 -28.85 -20.65 -26.43
#